data_AF-A0A9D8SH24-F1
#
_entry.id   AF-A0A9D8SH24-F1
#
_cell.length_a   1.000
_cell.length_b   1.000
_cell.length_c   1.000
_cell.angle_alpha   90.00
_cell.angle_beta   90.00
_cell.angle_gamma   90.00
#
_symmetry.space_group_name_H-M   'P 1'
#
loop_
_entity.id
_entity.type
_entity.pdbx_description
1 polymer ?
#
loop_
_entity_poly.entity_id
_entity_poly.type
_entity_poly.pdbx_seq_one_letter_code
_entity_poly.pdbx_strand_id
1 'polypeptide(L)'
;MRGNGCKWRRCRFCDYHTDFSLDEQANFQLNSKVLAQVTGEFGSLEVINSGSFCDLDDATPEEIAKYFNQVCLLQGLPGQSKEGMLRDIELGLKYFDRVCVNIMVENTKPIKPDYGVIEIFKREVYPLYKDNEQVDILLNNTDFGVGV
;
A
#
# COMPACT_ATOMS: atom_id res chain seq x y z
N MET A 1 -1.82 1.25 -11.54
CA MET A 1 -2.49 2.57 -11.47
C MET A 1 -1.44 3.66 -11.51
N ARG A 2 -1.85 4.89 -11.86
CA ARG A 2 -0.94 6.04 -11.91
C ARG A 2 -1.25 7.00 -10.76
N GLY A 3 -0.21 7.43 -10.06
CA GLY A 3 -0.31 8.43 -8.98
C GLY A 3 0.44 9.72 -9.32
N ASN A 4 0.51 10.63 -8.35
CA ASN A 4 1.25 11.90 -8.45
C ASN A 4 2.78 11.74 -8.38
N GLY A 5 3.24 10.49 -8.20
CA GLY A 5 4.60 10.04 -8.37
C GLY A 5 5.34 9.86 -7.06
N CYS A 6 6.09 8.75 -7.01
CA CYS A 6 6.92 8.36 -5.88
C CYS A 6 7.71 9.55 -5.32
N LYS A 7 7.63 9.79 -4.01
CA LYS A 7 8.39 10.86 -3.34
C LYS A 7 9.87 10.56 -3.21
N TRP A 8 10.24 9.28 -3.14
CA TRP A 8 11.62 8.85 -2.91
C TRP A 8 12.53 9.05 -4.13
N ARG A 9 12.12 8.60 -5.33
CA ARG A 9 12.80 8.74 -6.64
C ARG A 9 14.31 8.42 -6.72
N ARG A 10 14.90 7.82 -5.68
CA ARG A 10 16.36 7.56 -5.57
C ARG A 10 16.72 6.09 -5.68
N CYS A 11 15.77 5.24 -6.02
CA CYS A 11 16.03 3.82 -6.30
C CYS A 11 16.91 3.69 -7.54
N ARG A 12 18.11 3.12 -7.39
CA ARG A 12 19.09 2.98 -8.48
C ARG A 12 18.64 2.11 -9.65
N PHE A 13 17.61 1.29 -9.44
CA PHE A 13 17.14 0.26 -10.38
C PHE A 13 15.70 0.48 -10.84
N CYS A 14 14.99 1.47 -10.28
CA CYS A 14 13.56 1.64 -10.53
C CYS A 14 13.38 2.71 -11.60
N ASP A 15 12.80 2.34 -12.74
CA ASP A 15 12.31 3.26 -13.77
C ASP A 15 10.79 3.49 -13.65
N TYR A 16 10.09 2.75 -12.79
CA TYR A 16 8.64 2.89 -12.61
C TYR A 16 8.25 4.28 -12.13
N HIS A 17 9.12 4.97 -11.37
CA HIS A 17 8.87 6.35 -10.95
C HIS A 17 8.66 7.34 -12.11
N THR A 18 8.89 6.92 -13.37
CA THR A 18 8.58 7.70 -14.58
C THR A 18 7.10 7.66 -14.96
N ASP A 19 6.36 6.65 -14.50
CA ASP A 19 4.91 6.52 -14.68
C ASP A 19 4.17 7.28 -13.56
N PHE A 20 4.17 8.61 -13.68
CA PHE A 20 3.42 9.52 -12.80
C PHE A 20 2.88 10.71 -13.57
N SER A 21 1.89 11.38 -12.99
CA SER A 21 1.42 12.68 -13.46
C SER A 21 0.99 13.54 -12.29
N LEU A 22 1.36 14.83 -12.30
CA LEU A 22 0.90 15.79 -11.28
C LEU A 22 -0.57 16.20 -11.49
N ASP A 23 -1.14 15.91 -12.65
CA ASP A 23 -2.56 16.10 -12.93
C ASP A 23 -3.37 14.97 -12.29
N GLU A 24 -3.96 15.27 -11.14
CA GLU A 24 -4.82 14.35 -10.37
C GLU A 24 -6.06 13.94 -11.16
N GLN A 25 -6.64 14.83 -11.96
CA GLN A 25 -7.84 14.52 -12.74
C GLN A 25 -7.52 13.56 -13.87
N ALA A 26 -6.37 13.73 -14.53
CA ALA A 26 -5.88 12.79 -15.53
C ALA A 26 -5.50 11.43 -14.92
N ASN A 27 -5.01 11.39 -13.68
CA ASN A 27 -4.78 10.14 -12.95
C ASN A 27 -6.08 9.43 -12.64
N PHE A 28 -7.06 10.13 -12.06
CA PHE A 28 -8.37 9.56 -11.73
C PHE A 28 -9.07 8.98 -12.96
N GLN A 29 -9.10 9.71 -14.08
CA GLN A 29 -9.71 9.21 -15.32
C GLN A 29 -9.04 7.93 -15.85
N LEU A 30 -7.71 7.83 -15.73
CA LEU A 30 -6.98 6.63 -16.12
C LEU A 30 -7.27 5.48 -15.16
N ASN A 31 -7.22 5.74 -13.84
CA ASN A 31 -7.47 4.74 -12.81
C ASN A 31 -8.90 4.21 -12.89
N SER A 32 -9.90 5.07 -13.06
CA SER A 32 -11.32 4.71 -13.21
C SER A 32 -11.56 3.78 -14.41
N LYS A 33 -10.89 4.02 -15.57
CA LYS A 33 -10.99 3.13 -16.75
C LYS A 33 -10.40 1.75 -16.51
N VAL A 34 -9.33 1.66 -15.71
CA VAL A 34 -8.72 0.38 -15.33
C VAL A 34 -9.61 -0.35 -14.32
N LEU A 35 -10.15 0.39 -13.35
CA LEU A 35 -11.05 -0.16 -12.33
C LEU A 35 -12.37 -0.67 -12.91
N ALA A 36 -12.89 -0.06 -13.96
CA ALA A 36 -14.08 -0.54 -14.67
C ALA A 36 -13.92 -1.94 -15.28
N GLN A 37 -12.68 -2.46 -15.39
CA GLN A 37 -12.41 -3.81 -15.89
C GLN A 37 -12.33 -4.85 -14.76
N VAL A 38 -12.38 -4.43 -13.50
CA VAL A 38 -12.31 -5.34 -12.36
C VAL A 38 -13.66 -6.00 -12.15
N THR A 39 -13.69 -7.32 -12.30
CA THR A 39 -14.92 -8.12 -12.23
C THR A 39 -15.27 -8.62 -10.83
N GLY A 40 -14.29 -8.61 -9.90
CA GLY A 40 -14.45 -9.16 -8.55
C GLY A 40 -14.48 -10.68 -8.47
N GLU A 41 -14.22 -11.41 -9.57
CA GLU A 41 -14.35 -12.87 -9.66
C GLU A 41 -13.58 -13.65 -8.57
N PHE A 42 -12.40 -13.16 -8.19
CA PHE A 42 -11.50 -13.84 -7.25
C PHE A 42 -11.58 -13.31 -5.80
N GLY A 43 -12.45 -12.34 -5.53
CA GLY A 43 -12.62 -11.74 -4.19
C GLY A 43 -11.39 -11.01 -3.63
N SER A 44 -10.32 -10.86 -4.40
CA SER A 44 -9.10 -10.14 -4.03
C SER A 44 -8.58 -9.32 -5.21
N LEU A 45 -8.02 -8.13 -4.92
CA LEU A 45 -7.44 -7.22 -5.91
C LEU A 45 -6.09 -6.70 -5.40
N GLU A 46 -5.04 -6.92 -6.18
CA GLU A 46 -3.74 -6.30 -5.96
C GLU A 46 -3.64 -5.02 -6.79
N VAL A 47 -3.44 -3.88 -6.13
CA VAL A 47 -3.25 -2.59 -6.80
C VAL A 47 -1.80 -2.17 -6.66
N ILE A 48 -1.08 -2.15 -7.79
CA ILE A 48 0.27 -1.62 -7.86
C ILE A 48 0.22 -0.27 -8.55
N ASN A 49 0.81 0.75 -7.93
CA ASN A 49 1.14 2.00 -8.57
C ASN A 49 2.66 2.24 -8.51
N SER A 50 3.14 3.10 -9.40
CA SER A 50 4.54 3.48 -9.54
C SER A 50 5.03 4.41 -8.41
N GLY A 51 4.61 4.12 -7.18
CA GLY A 51 4.73 4.94 -5.99
C GLY A 51 4.09 4.25 -4.79
N SER A 52 3.68 5.04 -3.80
CA SER A 52 2.94 4.56 -2.63
C SER A 52 1.43 4.74 -2.81
N PHE A 53 0.64 4.06 -1.97
CA PHE A 53 -0.82 4.18 -2.00
C PHE A 53 -1.28 5.63 -1.80
N CYS A 54 -0.65 6.38 -0.90
CA CYS A 54 -0.87 7.82 -0.70
C CYS A 54 -0.50 8.74 -1.87
N ASP A 55 0.08 8.21 -2.96
CA ASP A 55 0.30 8.98 -4.19
C ASP A 55 -0.93 8.97 -5.11
N LEU A 56 -1.99 8.21 -4.81
CA LEU A 56 -3.27 8.24 -5.52
C LEU A 56 -4.12 9.46 -5.07
N ASP A 57 -4.97 9.97 -5.97
CA ASP A 57 -5.95 11.01 -5.64
C ASP A 57 -7.08 10.46 -4.76
N ASP A 58 -7.79 11.32 -4.02
CA ASP A 58 -8.83 10.90 -3.06
C ASP A 58 -9.99 10.12 -3.69
N ALA A 59 -10.34 10.39 -4.95
CA ALA A 59 -11.46 9.73 -5.61
C ALA A 59 -11.11 8.30 -6.06
N THR A 60 -9.83 8.01 -6.31
CA THR A 60 -9.39 6.67 -6.75
C THR A 60 -9.65 5.59 -5.68
N PRO A 61 -9.21 5.71 -4.42
CA PRO A 61 -9.54 4.77 -3.36
C PRO A 61 -11.04 4.58 -3.13
N GLU A 62 -11.84 5.64 -3.25
CA GLU A 62 -13.30 5.59 -3.11
C GLU A 62 -13.94 4.68 -4.18
N GLU A 63 -13.46 4.74 -5.42
CA GLU A 63 -13.93 3.84 -6.48
C GLU A 63 -13.49 2.38 -6.25
N ILE A 64 -12.28 2.15 -5.73
CA ILE A 64 -11.81 0.78 -5.41
C ILE A 64 -12.69 0.16 -4.33
N ALA A 65 -13.03 0.94 -3.31
CA ALA A 65 -13.85 0.51 -2.17
C ALA A 65 -15.25 0.01 -2.56
N LYS A 66 -15.79 0.45 -3.72
CA LYS A 66 -17.09 -0.05 -4.21
C LYS A 66 -17.09 -1.53 -4.55
N TYR A 67 -15.92 -2.08 -4.86
CA TYR A 67 -15.76 -3.46 -5.31
C TYR A 67 -15.09 -4.34 -4.26
N PHE A 68 -14.39 -3.75 -3.28
CA PHE A 68 -13.61 -4.48 -2.28
C PHE A 68 -13.67 -3.82 -0.92
N ASN A 69 -13.83 -4.65 0.10
CA ASN A 69 -13.95 -4.19 1.48
C ASN A 69 -12.59 -4.11 2.20
N GLN A 70 -11.50 -4.58 1.58
CA GLN A 70 -10.19 -4.68 2.22
C GLN A 70 -9.06 -4.18 1.32
N VAL A 71 -8.05 -3.55 1.92
CA VAL A 71 -6.79 -3.17 1.28
C VAL A 71 -5.59 -3.81 1.99
N CYS A 72 -4.56 -4.20 1.22
CA CYS A 72 -3.30 -4.71 1.75
C CYS A 72 -2.17 -3.68 1.53
N LEU A 73 -1.43 -3.37 2.59
CA LEU A 73 -0.30 -2.43 2.59
C LEU A 73 0.99 -3.19 2.92
N LEU A 74 2.07 -2.90 2.19
CA LEU A 74 3.40 -3.45 2.48
C LEU A 74 4.30 -2.37 3.11
N GLN A 75 4.83 -2.65 4.29
CA GLN A 75 5.69 -1.73 5.05
C GLN A 75 7.03 -2.38 5.42
N GLY A 76 8.03 -1.58 5.77
CA GLY A 76 9.38 -2.07 6.05
C GLY A 76 10.30 -2.11 4.82
N LEU A 77 10.00 -1.32 3.79
CA LEU A 77 10.85 -1.14 2.61
C LEU A 77 11.73 0.11 2.73
N PRO A 78 12.92 0.12 2.07
CA PRO A 78 13.78 1.29 2.07
C PRO A 78 13.08 2.54 1.52
N GLY A 79 13.23 3.67 2.23
CA GLY A 79 12.69 4.97 1.82
C GLY A 79 11.28 5.28 2.32
N GLN A 80 10.62 4.36 3.04
CA GLN A 80 9.38 4.67 3.74
C GLN A 80 9.66 5.50 5.00
N SER A 81 8.74 6.42 5.33
CA SER A 81 8.77 7.20 6.57
C SER A 81 7.60 6.84 7.47
N LYS A 82 7.70 7.19 8.74
CA LYS A 82 6.60 7.05 9.71
C LYS A 82 5.32 7.72 9.21
N GLU A 83 5.43 8.96 8.76
CA GLU A 83 4.32 9.78 8.29
C GLU A 83 3.64 9.16 7.07
N GLY A 84 4.44 8.59 6.16
CA GLY A 84 3.91 7.83 5.01
C GLY A 84 3.13 6.60 5.45
N MET A 85 3.70 5.79 6.36
CA MET A 85 3.05 4.58 6.88
C MET A 85 1.73 4.89 7.59
N LEU A 86 1.68 5.94 8.41
CA LEU A 86 0.45 6.40 9.07
C LEU A 86 -0.60 6.81 8.04
N ARG A 87 -0.19 7.63 7.06
CA ARG A 87 -1.10 8.14 6.03
C ARG A 87 -1.67 7.02 5.16
N ASP A 88 -0.88 6.00 4.83
CA ASP A 88 -1.36 4.84 4.09
C ASP A 88 -2.43 4.06 4.88
N ILE A 89 -2.24 3.84 6.19
CA ILE A 89 -3.21 3.16 7.05
C ILE A 89 -4.48 4.00 7.24
N GLU A 90 -4.34 5.31 7.47
CA GLU A 90 -5.46 6.24 7.61
C GLU A 90 -6.32 6.31 6.34
N LEU A 91 -5.70 6.39 5.16
CA LEU A 91 -6.42 6.34 3.89
C LEU A 91 -7.08 4.97 3.68
N GLY A 92 -6.40 3.89 4.04
CA GLY A 92 -6.98 2.55 4.02
C GLY A 92 -8.27 2.48 4.86
N LEU A 93 -8.22 2.92 6.11
CA LEU A 93 -9.40 2.94 7.00
C LEU A 93 -10.48 3.93 6.59
N LYS A 94 -10.13 5.00 5.86
CA LYS A 94 -11.10 5.96 5.34
C LYS A 94 -11.99 5.36 4.27
N TYR A 95 -11.44 4.49 3.43
CA TYR A 95 -12.12 3.98 2.24
C TYR A 95 -12.51 2.50 2.34
N PHE A 96 -11.82 1.68 3.14
CA PHE A 96 -12.04 0.24 3.23
C PHE A 96 -12.50 -0.18 4.63
N ASP A 97 -13.33 -1.22 4.70
CA ASP A 97 -13.79 -1.80 5.97
C ASP A 97 -12.65 -2.44 6.78
N ARG A 98 -11.63 -2.97 6.07
CA ARG A 98 -10.43 -3.60 6.65
C ARG A 98 -9.14 -3.16 5.97
N VAL A 99 -8.07 -3.11 6.76
CA VAL A 99 -6.70 -2.86 6.30
C VAL A 99 -5.80 -4.00 6.78
N CYS A 100 -5.06 -4.63 5.89
CA CYS A 100 -4.03 -5.60 6.23
C CYS A 100 -2.64 -4.99 6.02
N VAL A 101 -1.85 -4.86 7.08
CA VAL A 101 -0.47 -4.35 7.02
C VAL A 101 0.50 -5.52 7.08
N ASN A 102 1.24 -5.73 5.99
CA ASN A 102 2.27 -6.76 5.87
C ASN A 102 3.64 -6.12 6.07
N ILE A 103 4.43 -6.64 7.00
CA ILE A 103 5.83 -6.23 7.16
C ILE A 103 6.70 -7.06 6.23
N MET A 104 7.54 -6.38 5.45
CA MET A 104 8.47 -7.00 4.52
C MET A 104 9.38 -7.99 5.26
N VAL A 105 9.27 -9.26 4.88
CA VAL A 105 10.19 -10.32 5.30
C VAL A 105 11.19 -10.57 4.17
N GLU A 106 12.44 -10.84 4.55
CA GLU A 106 13.48 -11.17 3.57
C GLU A 106 13.09 -12.39 2.73
N ASN A 107 13.31 -12.29 1.42
CA ASN A 107 13.13 -13.39 0.48
C ASN A 107 14.31 -13.45 -0.52
N THR A 108 14.21 -14.34 -1.49
CA THR A 108 15.25 -14.56 -2.52
C THR A 108 15.36 -13.43 -3.55
N LYS A 109 14.50 -12.41 -3.49
CA LYS A 109 14.49 -11.29 -4.43
C LYS A 109 15.51 -10.20 -4.04
N PRO A 110 15.87 -9.30 -4.97
CA PRO A 110 16.90 -8.28 -4.74
C PRO A 110 16.50 -7.19 -3.74
N ILE A 111 15.21 -6.92 -3.56
CA ILE A 111 14.71 -5.93 -2.62
C ILE A 111 14.74 -6.54 -1.22
N LYS A 112 15.46 -5.90 -0.31
CA LYS A 112 15.66 -6.34 1.07
C LYS A 112 14.87 -5.48 2.05
N PRO A 113 14.42 -6.05 3.19
CA PRO A 113 13.77 -5.27 4.23
C PRO A 113 14.71 -4.18 4.77
N ASP A 114 14.13 -3.03 5.10
CA ASP A 114 14.82 -1.97 5.82
C ASP A 114 14.52 -2.09 7.31
N TYR A 115 15.46 -2.67 8.05
CA TYR A 115 15.29 -2.87 9.49
C TYR A 115 15.14 -1.56 10.27
N GLY A 116 15.69 -0.45 9.78
CA GLY A 116 15.49 0.86 10.41
C GLY A 116 14.03 1.31 10.31
N VAL A 117 13.43 1.16 9.13
CA VAL A 117 12.00 1.43 8.90
C VAL A 117 11.12 0.48 9.70
N ILE A 118 11.46 -0.82 9.75
CA ILE A 118 10.70 -1.82 10.51
C ILE A 118 10.70 -1.48 12.01
N GLU A 119 11.84 -1.05 12.57
CA GLU A 119 11.89 -0.64 13.97
C GLU A 119 11.10 0.64 14.25
N ILE A 120 11.09 1.59 13.31
CA ILE A 120 10.19 2.76 13.39
C ILE A 120 8.72 2.29 13.41
N PHE A 121 8.34 1.38 12.52
CA PHE A 121 6.99 0.83 12.50
C PHE A 121 6.63 0.19 13.84
N LYS A 122 7.44 -0.74 14.35
CA LYS A 122 7.18 -1.45 15.60
C LYS A 122 7.07 -0.53 16.81
N ARG A 123 7.91 0.51 16.87
CA ARG A 123 7.96 1.43 18.01
C ARG A 123 6.85 2.48 17.95
N GLU A 124 6.50 2.96 16.76
CA GLU A 124 5.73 4.20 16.62
C GLU A 124 4.40 4.05 15.88
N VAL A 125 4.26 3.07 15.00
CA VAL A 125 3.04 2.85 14.19
C VAL A 125 2.23 1.69 14.75
N TYR A 126 2.87 0.54 14.98
CA TYR A 126 2.24 -0.67 15.51
C TYR A 126 1.39 -0.44 16.77
N PRO A 127 1.87 0.28 17.81
CA PRO A 127 1.08 0.46 19.04
C PRO A 127 -0.23 1.24 18.83
N LEU A 128 -0.35 2.02 17.75
CA LEU A 128 -1.54 2.82 17.45
C LEU A 128 -2.67 1.98 16.84
N TYR A 129 -2.33 0.86 16.18
CA TYR A 129 -3.30 0.06 15.42
C TYR A 129 -3.40 -1.40 15.87
N LYS A 130 -2.51 -1.90 16.74
CA LYS A 130 -2.48 -3.32 17.17
C LYS A 130 -3.79 -3.83 17.80
N ASP A 131 -4.58 -2.95 18.39
CA ASP A 131 -5.86 -3.29 19.04
C ASP A 131 -7.07 -2.82 18.21
N ASN A 132 -6.85 -2.33 16.97
CA ASN A 132 -7.90 -1.90 16.07
C ASN A 132 -8.46 -3.12 15.30
N GLU A 133 -9.73 -3.45 15.52
CA GLU A 133 -10.39 -4.61 14.90
C GLU A 133 -10.49 -4.55 13.37
N GLN A 134 -10.31 -3.36 12.79
CA GLN A 134 -10.29 -3.14 11.33
C GLN A 134 -8.88 -3.29 10.73
N VAL A 135 -7.83 -3.42 11.55
CA VAL A 135 -6.44 -3.48 11.10
C VAL A 135 -5.79 -4.81 11.47
N ASP A 136 -5.52 -5.63 10.47
CA ASP A 136 -4.78 -6.88 10.61
C ASP A 136 -3.28 -6.61 10.36
N ILE A 137 -2.41 -6.73 11.37
CA ILE A 137 -0.96 -6.52 11.20
C ILE A 137 -0.22 -7.86 11.21
N LEU A 138 0.51 -8.15 10.13
CA LEU A 138 1.36 -9.32 9.98
C LEU A 138 2.83 -8.92 10.05
N LEU A 139 3.51 -9.37 11.10
CA LEU A 139 4.94 -9.14 11.29
C LEU A 139 5.78 -10.22 10.59
N ASN A 140 5.21 -11.40 10.38
CA ASN A 140 5.83 -12.51 9.65
C ASN A 140 4.85 -13.08 8.61
N ASN A 141 5.39 -13.67 7.55
CA ASN A 141 4.61 -14.32 6.49
C ASN A 141 3.71 -15.46 6.99
N THR A 142 4.04 -16.03 8.15
CA THR A 142 3.32 -17.18 8.76
C THR A 142 2.18 -16.75 9.68
N ASP A 143 1.93 -15.46 9.86
CA ASP A 143 1.00 -14.98 10.88
C ASP A 143 -0.48 -15.32 10.56
N PHE A 144 -0.80 -15.67 9.31
CA PHE A 144 -2.09 -16.25 8.92
C PHE A 144 -2.12 -17.80 8.92
N GLY A 145 -1.03 -18.47 9.32
CA GLY A 145 -0.95 -19.94 9.36
C GLY A 145 -0.81 -20.62 7.99
N VAL A 146 -0.47 -19.85 6.94
CA VAL A 146 -0.27 -20.37 5.58
C VAL A 146 1.24 -20.39 5.28
N GLY A 147 1.78 -21.55 4.89
CA GLY A 147 3.20 -21.71 4.52
C GLY A 147 4.07 -22.60 5.41
N VAL A 148 3.50 -23.67 5.98
CA VAL A 148 4.27 -24.85 6.44
C VAL A 148 4.70 -25.73 5.27
#